data_AF-A0A139XH16-F1
#
_entry.id   AF-A0A139XH16-F1
#
_cell.length_a   1.000
_cell.length_b   1.000
_cell.length_c   1.000
_cell.angle_alpha   90.00
_cell.angle_beta   90.00
_cell.angle_gamma   90.00
#
_symmetry.space_group_name_H-M   'P 1'
#
loop_
_entity.id
_entity.type
_entity.pdbx_description
1 polymer ?
#
loop_
_entity_poly.entity_id
_entity_poly.type
_entity_poly.pdbx_seq_one_letter_code
_entity_poly.pdbx_strand_id
1 'polypeptide(L)'
;MKPFVGVKKEFLAVSDLLTLIQEFATETSYYFLRWTHKVSQDWKQQPTKTNFPMLEGQMFNSQVELRWKQKGKDSYEVLLLSVADKEHHKFTKVGEDWHTQDRDAHLHSPTETRFPKGFSAQELDIVQRYFIDKKTSTVHFIALTIKNKHDYKSSTKTSATK
;
A
#
# COMPACT_ATOMS: atom_id res chain seq x y z
N MET A 1 11.76 11.90 3.46
CA MET A 1 11.10 10.79 2.73
C MET A 1 11.84 10.57 1.43
N LYS A 2 12.16 9.32 1.08
CA LYS A 2 12.80 8.96 -0.20
C LYS A 2 11.88 8.01 -0.96
N PRO A 3 11.05 8.53 -1.90
CA PRO A 3 10.13 7.70 -2.64
C PRO A 3 10.85 6.66 -3.50
N PHE A 4 10.41 5.42 -3.39
CA PHE A 4 10.96 4.26 -4.09
C PHE A 4 9.83 3.42 -4.67
N VAL A 5 9.98 3.04 -5.93
CA VAL A 5 9.16 2.02 -6.59
C VAL A 5 10.09 0.93 -7.07
N GLY A 6 9.76 -0.33 -6.77
CA GLY A 6 10.59 -1.44 -7.19
C GLY A 6 9.83 -2.74 -7.35
N VAL A 7 10.36 -3.62 -8.19
CA VAL A 7 9.79 -4.94 -8.46
C VAL A 7 10.76 -6.03 -8.04
N LYS A 8 10.21 -7.18 -7.63
CA LYS A 8 11.00 -8.39 -7.53
C LYS A 8 11.29 -8.90 -8.93
N LYS A 9 12.58 -9.14 -9.22
CA LYS A 9 13.02 -9.66 -10.52
C LYS A 9 12.49 -11.07 -10.78
N GLU A 10 12.52 -11.91 -9.75
CA GLU A 10 12.04 -13.29 -9.80
C GLU A 10 10.65 -13.42 -9.17
N PHE A 11 9.86 -14.37 -9.65
CA PHE A 11 8.60 -14.73 -9.01
C PHE A 11 8.86 -15.44 -7.68
N LEU A 12 8.04 -15.13 -6.67
CA LEU A 12 8.16 -15.71 -5.34
C LEU A 12 7.23 -16.90 -5.17
N ALA A 13 7.71 -17.93 -4.48
CA ALA A 13 6.88 -18.97 -3.93
C ALA A 13 6.06 -18.43 -2.73
N VAL A 14 5.00 -19.15 -2.33
CA VAL A 14 4.14 -18.77 -1.20
C VAL A 14 4.93 -18.54 0.10
N SER A 15 5.91 -19.40 0.42
CA SER A 15 6.73 -19.24 1.62
C SER A 15 7.56 -17.95 1.60
N ASP A 16 8.12 -17.61 0.46
CA ASP A 16 9.00 -16.44 0.31
C ASP A 16 8.17 -15.15 0.30
N LEU A 17 6.99 -15.19 -0.31
CA LEU A 17 6.03 -14.09 -0.25
C LEU A 17 5.58 -13.84 1.19
N LEU A 18 5.22 -14.88 1.95
CA LEU A 18 4.83 -14.71 3.36
C LEU A 18 5.96 -14.14 4.21
N THR A 19 7.20 -14.57 3.96
CA THR A 19 8.40 -14.03 4.63
C THR A 19 8.61 -12.56 4.29
N LEU A 20 8.45 -12.20 3.01
CA LEU A 20 8.57 -10.81 2.55
C LEU A 20 7.48 -9.92 3.14
N ILE A 21 6.24 -10.39 3.21
CA ILE A 21 5.13 -9.67 3.85
C ILE A 21 5.48 -9.39 5.32
N GLN A 22 5.99 -10.39 6.03
CA GLN A 22 6.43 -10.23 7.43
C GLN A 22 7.56 -9.22 7.59
N GLU A 23 8.53 -9.18 6.67
CA GLU A 23 9.68 -8.25 6.70
C GLU A 23 9.26 -6.78 6.64
N PHE A 24 8.18 -6.47 5.93
CA PHE A 24 7.66 -5.10 5.79
C PHE A 24 6.50 -4.78 6.74
N ALA A 25 5.95 -5.78 7.42
CA ALA A 25 4.86 -5.60 8.35
C ALA A 25 5.32 -4.84 9.60
N THR A 26 4.39 -4.03 10.12
CA THR A 26 4.47 -3.29 11.38
C THR A 26 3.20 -3.56 12.18
N GLU A 27 3.15 -3.13 13.45
CA GLU A 27 1.95 -3.23 14.28
C GLU A 27 0.71 -2.54 13.66
N THR A 28 0.93 -1.56 12.79
CA THR A 28 -0.10 -0.79 12.09
C THR A 28 -0.22 -1.14 10.61
N SER A 29 0.11 -2.38 10.24
CA SER A 29 -0.03 -2.88 8.88
C SER A 29 -1.39 -3.52 8.62
N TYR A 30 -1.88 -3.34 7.39
CA TYR A 30 -3.17 -3.83 6.94
C TYR A 30 -3.02 -4.64 5.66
N TYR A 31 -3.95 -5.57 5.45
CA TYR A 31 -3.89 -6.60 4.43
C TYR A 31 -5.21 -6.67 3.67
N PHE A 32 -5.17 -6.38 2.38
CA PHE A 32 -6.31 -6.52 1.49
C PHE A 32 -6.05 -7.61 0.46
N LEU A 33 -6.80 -8.70 0.59
CA LEU A 33 -6.60 -9.95 -0.14
C LEU A 33 -7.76 -10.15 -1.12
N ARG A 34 -7.47 -10.59 -2.35
CA ARG A 34 -8.45 -10.70 -3.43
C ARG A 34 -8.42 -12.07 -4.10
N TRP A 35 -9.62 -12.59 -4.31
CA TRP A 35 -9.95 -13.77 -5.10
C TRP A 35 -10.97 -13.39 -6.17
N THR A 36 -11.24 -14.27 -7.14
CA THR A 36 -12.24 -14.00 -8.20
C THR A 36 -13.63 -13.69 -7.64
N HIS A 37 -13.99 -14.32 -6.51
CA HIS A 37 -15.35 -14.30 -5.97
C HIS A 37 -15.48 -13.53 -4.64
N LYS A 38 -14.38 -13.06 -4.05
CA LYS A 38 -14.40 -12.39 -2.74
C LYS A 38 -13.15 -11.57 -2.46
N VAL A 39 -13.23 -10.78 -1.40
CA VAL A 39 -12.11 -10.05 -0.80
C VAL A 39 -12.03 -10.34 0.70
N SER A 40 -10.88 -10.09 1.33
CA SER A 40 -10.72 -10.23 2.79
C SER A 40 -11.63 -9.24 3.53
N GLN A 41 -12.16 -9.69 4.66
CA GLN A 41 -13.02 -8.89 5.54
C GLN A 41 -12.23 -8.34 6.73
N ASP A 42 -11.34 -9.15 7.31
CA ASP A 42 -10.40 -8.71 8.34
C ASP A 42 -9.11 -8.24 7.68
N TRP A 43 -8.87 -6.93 7.74
CA TRP A 43 -7.70 -6.30 7.15
C TRP A 43 -6.54 -6.18 8.13
N LYS A 44 -6.73 -6.47 9.41
CA LYS A 44 -5.63 -6.52 10.39
C LYS A 44 -4.98 -7.90 10.38
N GLN A 45 -5.68 -8.91 9.88
CA GLN A 45 -5.17 -10.28 9.77
C GLN A 45 -4.17 -10.43 8.61
N GLN A 46 -2.92 -10.72 8.96
CA GLN A 46 -1.88 -11.08 8.00
C GLN A 46 -2.24 -12.39 7.25
N PRO A 47 -1.94 -12.49 5.94
CA PRO A 47 -2.16 -13.74 5.21
C PRO A 47 -1.29 -14.87 5.76
N THR A 48 -1.84 -16.07 5.73
CA THR A 48 -1.18 -17.34 6.06
C THR A 48 -1.30 -18.30 4.87
N LYS A 49 -0.66 -19.47 4.96
CA LYS A 49 -0.72 -20.48 3.89
C LYS A 49 -2.14 -20.91 3.52
N THR A 50 -3.12 -20.84 4.43
CA THR A 50 -4.51 -21.24 4.18
C THR A 50 -5.27 -20.26 3.29
N ASN A 51 -4.75 -19.04 3.09
CA ASN A 51 -5.36 -18.05 2.21
C ASN A 51 -5.08 -18.34 0.71
N PHE A 52 -4.16 -19.25 0.41
CA PHE A 52 -3.75 -19.57 -0.94
C PHE A 52 -4.60 -20.69 -1.57
N PRO A 53 -4.87 -20.66 -2.89
CA PRO A 53 -4.40 -19.67 -3.86
C PRO A 53 -5.22 -18.37 -3.79
N MET A 54 -4.54 -17.29 -3.42
CA MET A 54 -5.05 -15.93 -3.48
C MET A 54 -4.53 -15.33 -4.78
N LEU A 55 -5.39 -14.71 -5.58
CA LEU A 55 -4.97 -14.21 -6.88
C LEU A 55 -4.14 -12.94 -6.77
N GLU A 56 -4.57 -12.02 -5.91
CA GLU A 56 -3.91 -10.74 -5.71
C GLU A 56 -4.01 -10.35 -4.25
N GLY A 57 -3.03 -9.61 -3.76
CA GLY A 57 -3.11 -9.04 -2.42
C GLY A 57 -2.19 -7.85 -2.27
N GLN A 58 -2.42 -7.13 -1.20
CA GLN A 58 -1.59 -6.01 -0.82
C GLN A 58 -1.50 -5.89 0.69
N MET A 59 -0.31 -5.54 1.17
CA MET A 59 -0.06 -5.10 2.54
C MET A 59 0.30 -3.63 2.49
N PHE A 60 -0.25 -2.82 3.38
CA PHE A 60 0.11 -1.41 3.46
C PHE A 60 0.15 -0.89 4.89
N ASN A 61 0.99 0.12 5.10
CA ASN A 61 1.10 0.92 6.31
C ASN A 61 1.42 2.39 5.94
N SER A 62 1.83 3.21 6.91
CA SER A 62 2.13 4.63 6.67
C SER A 62 3.36 4.86 5.77
N GLN A 63 4.23 3.86 5.60
CA GLN A 63 5.50 3.98 4.88
C GLN A 63 5.56 3.19 3.58
N VAL A 64 4.88 2.04 3.53
CA VAL A 64 5.04 1.05 2.46
C VAL A 64 3.68 0.53 2.03
N GLU A 65 3.52 0.30 0.72
CA GLU A 65 2.59 -0.69 0.17
C GLU A 65 3.38 -1.75 -0.61
N LEU A 66 3.11 -3.01 -0.28
CA LEU A 66 3.59 -4.19 -0.99
C LEU A 66 2.41 -4.84 -1.70
N ARG A 67 2.48 -5.00 -3.02
CA ARG A 67 1.46 -5.70 -3.83
C ARG A 67 2.01 -6.99 -4.39
N TRP A 68 1.18 -8.01 -4.46
CA TRP A 68 1.51 -9.25 -5.15
C TRP A 68 0.36 -9.72 -6.03
N LYS A 69 0.72 -10.44 -7.09
CA LYS A 69 -0.22 -11.03 -8.03
C LYS A 69 0.27 -12.38 -8.51
N GLN A 70 -0.62 -13.36 -8.53
CA GLN A 70 -0.33 -14.70 -9.01
C GLN A 70 -0.10 -14.69 -10.52
N LYS A 71 0.99 -15.34 -10.97
CA LYS A 71 1.32 -15.51 -12.40
C LYS A 71 1.25 -16.97 -12.87
N GLY A 72 1.41 -17.91 -11.96
CA GLY A 72 1.33 -19.34 -12.24
C GLY A 72 0.97 -20.12 -10.97
N LYS A 73 1.14 -21.44 -11.03
CA LYS A 73 0.94 -22.28 -9.86
C LYS A 73 1.93 -21.88 -8.77
N ASP A 74 1.39 -21.34 -7.68
CA ASP A 74 2.14 -20.90 -6.48
C ASP A 74 3.29 -19.91 -6.73
N SER A 75 3.24 -19.15 -7.83
CA SER A 75 4.23 -18.14 -8.20
C SER A 75 3.65 -16.74 -8.28
N TYR A 76 4.33 -15.78 -7.64
CA TYR A 76 3.83 -14.42 -7.42
C TYR A 76 4.82 -13.37 -7.90
N GLU A 77 4.35 -12.41 -8.71
CA GLU A 77 5.07 -11.16 -8.93
C GLU A 77 4.84 -10.21 -7.75
N VAL A 78 5.81 -9.35 -7.46
CA VAL A 78 5.73 -8.41 -6.34
C VAL A 78 6.19 -7.01 -6.75
N LEU A 79 5.39 -6.01 -6.36
CA LEU A 79 5.66 -4.58 -6.50
C LEU A 79 5.73 -3.95 -5.09
N LEU A 80 6.74 -3.11 -4.88
CA LEU A 80 6.94 -2.34 -3.67
C LEU A 80 6.82 -0.84 -3.99
N LEU A 81 6.01 -0.14 -3.20
CA LEU A 81 5.85 1.32 -3.18
C LEU A 81 6.25 1.78 -1.78
N SER A 82 7.31 2.56 -1.64
CA SER A 82 7.87 2.94 -0.33
C SER A 82 8.25 4.41 -0.27
N VAL A 83 8.13 5.01 0.91
CA VAL A 83 8.73 6.31 1.24
C VAL A 83 9.73 6.24 2.39
N ALA A 84 9.96 5.02 2.91
CA ALA A 84 10.88 4.75 3.99
C ALA A 84 12.32 5.12 3.59
N ASP A 85 13.05 5.74 4.50
CA ASP A 85 14.47 6.06 4.31
C ASP A 85 15.34 4.82 4.55
N LYS A 86 15.13 3.80 3.71
CA LYS A 86 15.83 2.51 3.75
C LYS A 86 16.10 2.03 2.33
N GLU A 87 17.28 1.46 2.12
CA GLU A 87 17.64 0.81 0.86
C GLU A 87 16.87 -0.50 0.66
N HIS A 88 16.37 -0.70 -0.56
CA HIS A 88 15.59 -1.89 -0.94
C HIS A 88 16.37 -2.76 -1.93
N HIS A 89 17.60 -3.16 -1.58
CA HIS A 89 18.51 -3.94 -2.46
C HIS A 89 17.90 -5.22 -3.03
N LYS A 90 16.88 -5.76 -2.36
CA LYS A 90 16.11 -6.94 -2.77
C LYS A 90 15.16 -6.67 -3.95
N PHE A 91 15.01 -5.43 -4.41
CA PHE A 91 14.10 -4.99 -5.46
C PHE A 91 14.86 -4.27 -6.56
N THR A 92 14.44 -4.50 -7.81
CA THR A 92 14.90 -3.71 -8.95
C THR A 92 14.09 -2.43 -9.01
N LYS A 93 14.78 -1.28 -8.94
CA LYS A 93 14.16 0.04 -9.02
C LYS A 93 13.42 0.21 -10.35
N VAL A 94 12.21 0.77 -10.29
CA VAL A 94 11.42 1.18 -11.44
C VAL A 94 11.41 2.70 -11.51
N GLY A 95 11.72 3.26 -12.67
CA GLY A 95 11.87 4.72 -12.85
C GLY A 95 13.10 5.28 -12.12
N GLU A 96 13.33 6.58 -12.28
CA GLU A 96 14.52 7.24 -11.71
C GLU A 96 14.18 8.21 -10.58
N ASP A 97 13.13 9.02 -10.75
CA ASP A 97 12.84 10.14 -9.87
C ASP A 97 11.36 10.25 -9.51
N TRP A 98 11.03 9.76 -8.32
CA TRP A 98 9.69 9.85 -7.75
C TRP A 98 9.58 11.00 -6.77
N HIS A 99 8.46 11.72 -6.82
CA HIS A 99 7.95 12.48 -5.67
C HIS A 99 6.58 11.96 -5.28
N THR A 100 6.17 12.22 -4.03
CA THR A 100 4.91 11.70 -3.50
C THR A 100 3.98 12.81 -3.07
N GLN A 101 2.68 12.60 -3.28
CA GLN A 101 1.62 13.45 -2.78
C GLN A 101 0.52 12.59 -2.14
N ASP A 102 0.19 12.86 -0.88
CA ASP A 102 -0.92 12.19 -0.20
C ASP A 102 -2.23 12.95 -0.48
N ARG A 103 -3.30 12.21 -0.77
CA ARG A 103 -4.65 12.72 -1.01
C ARG A 103 -5.65 11.90 -0.21
N ASP A 104 -6.66 12.55 0.34
CA ASP A 104 -7.70 11.85 1.08
C ASP A 104 -8.42 10.84 0.16
N ALA A 105 -8.66 9.62 0.67
CA ALA A 105 -9.41 8.62 -0.07
C ALA A 105 -10.91 8.94 0.02
N HIS A 106 -11.59 9.02 -1.13
CA HIS A 106 -13.05 9.15 -1.14
C HIS A 106 -13.67 7.80 -0.81
N LEU A 107 -14.09 7.62 0.44
CA LEU A 107 -14.83 6.45 0.88
C LEU A 107 -16.32 6.66 0.65
N HIS A 108 -16.95 5.72 -0.04
CA HIS A 108 -18.40 5.71 -0.21
C HIS A 108 -19.10 5.44 1.12
N SER A 109 -20.25 6.09 1.34
CA SER A 109 -21.08 5.80 2.52
C SER A 109 -21.51 4.32 2.52
N PRO A 110 -21.60 3.65 3.68
CA PRO A 110 -22.18 2.31 3.78
C PRO A 110 -23.62 2.20 3.24
N THR A 111 -24.34 3.32 3.21
CA THR A 111 -25.72 3.42 2.70
C THR A 111 -25.79 3.65 1.18
N GLU A 112 -24.65 3.81 0.51
CA GLU A 112 -24.58 4.09 -0.91
C GLU A 112 -24.65 2.80 -1.74
N THR A 113 -25.38 2.84 -2.87
CA THR A 113 -25.58 1.68 -3.74
C THR A 113 -24.41 1.43 -4.71
N ARG A 114 -23.48 2.37 -4.81
CA ARG A 114 -22.31 2.30 -5.70
C ARG A 114 -21.25 1.35 -5.14
N PHE A 115 -20.67 0.54 -6.02
CA PHE A 115 -19.54 -0.31 -5.69
C PHE A 115 -18.20 0.44 -5.90
N PRO A 116 -17.18 0.15 -5.08
CA PRO A 116 -17.21 -0.78 -3.94
C PRO A 116 -18.00 -0.20 -2.76
N LYS A 117 -18.83 -1.04 -2.13
CA LYS A 117 -19.48 -0.69 -0.85
C LYS A 117 -18.38 -0.26 0.13
N GLY A 118 -18.60 0.85 0.84
CA GLY A 118 -17.60 1.47 1.72
C GLY A 118 -16.93 0.47 2.67
N PHE A 119 -15.69 0.77 3.06
CA PHE A 119 -14.94 -0.06 3.99
C PHE A 119 -15.66 -0.15 5.34
N SER A 120 -15.71 -1.34 5.94
CA SER A 120 -16.25 -1.56 7.29
C SER A 120 -15.42 -0.86 8.39
N ALA A 121 -14.27 -0.30 8.03
CA ALA A 121 -13.35 0.34 8.94
C ALA A 121 -13.75 1.80 9.21
N GLN A 122 -14.69 2.00 10.13
CA GLN A 122 -14.98 3.32 10.73
C GLN A 122 -13.77 3.91 11.50
N GLU A 123 -12.64 3.20 11.60
CA GLU A 123 -11.48 3.58 12.42
C GLU A 123 -10.22 4.00 11.63
N LEU A 124 -10.17 3.82 10.31
CA LEU A 124 -8.93 3.99 9.54
C LEU A 124 -8.95 5.26 8.69
N ASP A 125 -8.04 6.18 8.99
CA ASP A 125 -7.70 7.32 8.11
C ASP A 125 -6.87 6.82 6.91
N ILE A 126 -7.51 6.04 6.03
CA ILE A 126 -6.92 5.56 4.78
C ILE A 126 -6.84 6.74 3.82
N VAL A 127 -5.66 6.94 3.25
CA VAL A 127 -5.40 7.94 2.21
C VAL A 127 -4.68 7.30 1.03
N GLN A 128 -4.63 8.02 -0.08
CA GLN A 128 -3.97 7.61 -1.30
C GLN A 128 -2.66 8.37 -1.46
N ARG A 129 -1.53 7.66 -1.62
CA ARG A 129 -0.22 8.24 -1.92
C ARG A 129 0.12 8.10 -3.39
N TYR A 130 0.22 9.22 -4.07
CA TYR A 130 0.50 9.29 -5.50
C TYR A 130 2.02 9.26 -5.68
N PHE A 131 2.53 8.35 -6.50
CA PHE A 131 3.91 8.33 -6.96
C PHE A 131 3.97 8.95 -8.34
N ILE A 132 4.58 10.12 -8.40
CA ILE A 132 4.56 11.01 -9.54
C ILE A 132 5.98 11.09 -10.10
N ASP A 133 6.13 10.79 -11.38
CA ASP A 133 7.40 10.92 -12.08
C ASP A 133 7.76 12.41 -12.17
N LYS A 134 8.94 12.79 -11.64
CA LYS A 134 9.33 14.21 -11.56
C LYS A 134 9.51 14.87 -12.92
N LYS A 135 9.91 14.10 -13.94
CA LYS A 135 10.23 14.63 -15.27
C LYS A 135 8.96 14.93 -16.08
N THR A 136 7.97 14.04 -15.97
CA THR A 136 6.74 14.08 -16.77
C THR A 136 5.54 14.60 -15.99
N SER A 137 5.65 14.74 -14.67
CA SER A 137 4.53 15.06 -13.77
C SER A 137 3.35 14.08 -13.88
N THR A 138 3.61 12.87 -14.40
CA THR A 138 2.59 11.85 -14.58
C THR A 138 2.48 10.99 -13.31
N VAL A 139 1.25 10.72 -12.90
CA VAL A 139 0.96 9.75 -11.82
C VAL A 139 1.08 8.35 -12.40
N HIS A 140 2.08 7.58 -11.97
CA HIS A 140 2.26 6.20 -12.43
C HIS A 140 1.68 5.17 -11.46
N PHE A 141 1.77 5.45 -10.16
CA PHE A 141 1.26 4.56 -9.13
C PHE A 141 0.50 5.35 -8.08
N ILE A 142 -0.56 4.75 -7.55
CA ILE A 142 -1.31 5.28 -6.41
C ILE A 142 -1.28 4.18 -5.37
N ALA A 143 -0.73 4.45 -4.19
CA ALA A 143 -0.66 3.53 -3.06
C ALA A 143 -1.75 3.82 -2.03
N LEU A 144 -2.24 2.79 -1.33
CA LEU A 144 -2.95 2.94 -0.06
C LEU A 144 -1.94 3.20 1.05
N THR A 145 -2.26 4.17 1.90
CA THR A 145 -1.46 4.46 3.10
C THR A 145 -2.37 4.96 4.22
N ILE A 146 -1.79 5.22 5.38
CA ILE A 146 -2.51 5.57 6.60
C ILE A 146 -1.99 6.91 7.09
N LYS A 147 -2.91 7.82 7.40
CA LYS A 147 -2.59 9.11 8.00
C LYS A 147 -2.15 8.89 9.45
N ASN A 148 -0.91 9.25 9.78
CA ASN A 148 -0.48 9.26 11.18
C ASN A 148 -1.13 10.47 11.86
N LYS A 149 -1.96 10.26 12.90
CA LYS A 149 -2.63 11.34 13.65
C LYS A 149 -1.67 12.35 14.31
N HIS A 150 -0.36 12.08 14.32
CA HIS A 150 0.66 12.96 14.89
C HIS A 150 1.18 14.06 13.94
N ASP A 151 0.90 14.00 12.63
CA ASP A 151 1.41 14.99 11.67
C ASP A 151 0.62 16.31 11.65
N TYR A 152 -0.43 16.43 12.47
CA TYR A 152 -1.34 17.59 12.48
C TYR A 152 -0.88 18.78 13.35
N LYS A 153 0.23 18.68 14.10
CA LYS A 153 0.64 19.77 15.00
C LYS A 153 1.61 20.80 14.41
N SER A 154 2.04 20.71 13.15
CA SER A 154 3.05 21.64 12.62
C SER A 154 2.56 22.68 11.60
N SER A 155 1.27 22.73 11.22
CA SER A 155 0.82 23.64 10.14
C SER A 155 -0.10 24.80 10.57
N THR A 156 -0.41 24.97 11.85
CA THR A 156 -1.23 26.12 12.30
C THR A 156 -0.60 26.83 13.50
N LYS A 157 0.48 27.59 13.31
CA LYS A 157 0.86 28.74 14.16
C LYS A 157 1.87 29.67 13.47
N THR A 158 1.52 30.24 12.31
CA THR A 158 2.13 31.53 11.90
C THR A 158 1.17 32.34 11.01
N SER A 159 0.26 33.08 11.64
CA SER A 159 -0.35 34.29 11.05
C SER A 159 -1.21 34.98 12.11
N ALA A 160 -0.56 35.81 12.91
CA ALA A 160 -1.20 36.96 13.55
C ALA A 160 -0.09 37.98 13.83
N THR A 161 0.20 38.80 12.83
CA THR A 161 0.86 40.09 13.00
C THR A 161 -0.19 41.13 12.65
N LYS A 162 -0.68 41.83 13.66
CA LYS A 162 -0.99 43.26 13.66
C LYS A 162 -1.28 43.69 15.09
#